data_AF-A0A1X7R0M5-F1
#
_entry.id   AF-A0A1X7R0M5-F1
#
_cell.length_a   1.000
_cell.length_b   1.000
_cell.length_c   1.000
_cell.angle_alpha   90.00
_cell.angle_beta   90.00
_cell.angle_gamma   90.00
#
_symmetry.space_group_name_H-M   'P 1'
#
loop_
_entity.id
_entity.type
_entity.pdbx_description
1 polymer ?
#
loop_
_entity_poly.entity_id
_entity_poly.type
_entity_poly.pdbx_seq_one_letter_code
_entity_poly.pdbx_strand_id
1 'polypeptide(L)'
;MKPRNSQRTKSVRSTKKYSQSRLQLDGFQGNKLIKCAKCEMAYSPNNIEDTTAHRLFHDTYLKGRKWSRNWGTVVSIPTNSMTPPSSQHSSSERIVMIRPNHPQEVNATLDVMNIVNNELHAPHDENSFWVNENGKGKAFLYIKNDRAVSAITIEQLDEGRGKWMLYDSKKLVPNVTPKFELGISRIWVCKSQRGNKIATKLLEAARHNMVIGKSYQKWSLAWSQPTDDGGKLASKYNAVTHKSGKLLIPCYI
;
A
#
# COMPACT_ATOMS: atom_id res chain seq x y z
N MET A 1 -74.39 -12.06 -2.77
CA MET A 1 -73.50 -12.24 -3.95
C MET A 1 -72.63 -11.00 -4.07
N LYS A 2 -71.30 -11.19 -4.04
CA LYS A 2 -70.28 -10.12 -4.18
C LYS A 2 -70.16 -9.69 -5.65
N PRO A 3 -69.86 -8.41 -5.95
CA PRO A 3 -69.09 -8.08 -7.13
C PRO A 3 -67.60 -7.89 -6.79
N ARG A 4 -66.80 -8.21 -7.80
CA ARG A 4 -65.38 -8.53 -7.79
C ARG A 4 -64.61 -7.33 -8.34
N ASN A 5 -63.58 -6.92 -7.60
CA ASN A 5 -62.23 -6.55 -8.03
C ASN A 5 -62.02 -5.53 -9.18
N SER A 6 -61.25 -4.48 -8.90
CA SER A 6 -60.20 -4.00 -9.83
C SER A 6 -59.21 -3.08 -9.10
N GLN A 7 -58.10 -3.67 -8.65
CA GLN A 7 -56.93 -2.94 -8.16
C GLN A 7 -56.21 -2.28 -9.34
N ARG A 8 -56.14 -0.95 -9.33
CA ARG A 8 -55.48 -0.14 -10.34
C ARG A 8 -53.97 -0.07 -10.02
N THR A 9 -53.17 -0.92 -10.65
CA THR A 9 -51.71 -0.89 -10.58
C THR A 9 -51.18 0.32 -11.37
N LYS A 10 -50.58 1.30 -10.67
CA LYS A 10 -49.88 2.42 -11.32
C LYS A 10 -48.50 1.94 -11.76
N SER A 11 -48.28 1.82 -13.07
CA SER A 11 -46.96 1.52 -13.63
C SER A 11 -46.06 2.77 -13.53
N VAL A 12 -44.92 2.62 -12.85
CA VAL A 12 -43.88 3.65 -12.76
C VAL A 12 -43.08 3.60 -14.06
N ARG A 13 -43.26 4.61 -14.93
CA ARG A 13 -42.47 4.76 -16.16
C ARG A 13 -41.03 5.13 -15.79
N SER A 14 -40.11 4.20 -16.03
CA SER A 14 -38.67 4.42 -15.99
C SER A 14 -38.28 5.48 -17.03
N THR A 15 -37.80 6.64 -16.57
CA THR A 15 -37.24 7.67 -17.44
C THR A 15 -35.87 7.21 -17.94
N LYS A 16 -35.78 6.85 -19.22
CA LYS A 16 -34.51 6.55 -19.89
C LYS A 16 -33.58 7.76 -19.75
N LYS A 17 -32.41 7.57 -19.14
CA LYS A 17 -31.35 8.58 -19.09
C LYS A 17 -30.72 8.66 -20.48
N TYR A 18 -30.99 9.75 -21.19
CA TYR A 18 -30.32 10.03 -22.46
C TYR A 18 -28.94 10.62 -22.18
N SER A 19 -27.93 10.04 -22.82
CA SER A 19 -26.54 10.52 -22.81
C SER A 19 -26.34 11.34 -24.08
N GLN A 20 -26.25 12.67 -23.93
CA GLN A 20 -25.99 13.55 -25.06
C GLN A 20 -24.48 13.66 -25.30
N SER A 21 -24.03 13.22 -26.47
CA SER A 21 -22.65 13.42 -26.93
C SER A 21 -22.46 14.88 -27.34
N ARG A 22 -21.50 15.57 -26.73
CA ARG A 22 -21.15 16.96 -27.09
C ARG A 22 -19.86 16.93 -27.91
N LEU A 23 -19.95 17.29 -29.18
CA LEU A 23 -18.79 17.49 -30.04
C LEU A 23 -18.16 18.85 -29.70
N GLN A 24 -16.89 18.87 -29.29
CA GLN A 24 -16.13 20.11 -29.12
C GLN A 24 -15.18 20.24 -30.30
N LEU A 25 -15.42 21.27 -31.12
CA LEU A 25 -14.52 21.68 -32.21
C LEU A 25 -13.44 22.57 -31.60
N ASP A 26 -12.18 22.18 -31.78
CA ASP A 26 -11.02 22.83 -31.16
C ASP A 26 -10.89 24.30 -31.54
N GLY A 27 -10.88 25.14 -30.51
CA GLY A 27 -10.60 26.57 -30.59
C GLY A 27 -11.09 27.27 -29.32
N PHE A 28 -10.16 27.63 -28.43
CA PHE A 28 -10.35 28.58 -27.32
C PHE A 28 -10.96 28.10 -25.99
N GLN A 29 -10.53 26.95 -25.45
CA GLN A 29 -10.53 26.76 -23.99
C GLN A 29 -9.45 25.75 -23.60
N GLY A 30 -8.29 26.24 -23.15
CA GLY A 30 -7.23 25.40 -22.62
C GLY A 30 -7.79 24.48 -21.54
N ASN A 31 -7.49 23.18 -21.62
CA ASN A 31 -7.86 22.17 -20.63
C ASN A 31 -7.44 22.65 -19.23
N LYS A 32 -8.38 23.23 -18.48
CA LYS A 32 -8.14 23.71 -17.12
C LYS A 32 -8.04 22.50 -16.20
N LEU A 33 -6.82 22.04 -15.96
CA LEU A 33 -6.52 20.96 -15.03
C LEU A 33 -6.90 21.39 -13.60
N ILE A 34 -7.71 20.58 -12.92
CA ILE A 34 -8.07 20.77 -11.52
C ILE A 34 -7.39 19.67 -10.71
N LYS A 35 -6.81 20.02 -9.56
CA LYS A 35 -6.25 19.05 -8.59
C LYS A 35 -7.31 18.61 -7.60
N CYS A 36 -7.50 17.30 -7.44
CA CYS A 36 -8.43 16.77 -6.45
C CYS A 36 -7.91 16.97 -5.02
N ALA A 37 -8.73 17.50 -4.13
CA ALA A 37 -8.33 17.75 -2.73
C ALA A 37 -8.03 16.48 -1.91
N LYS A 38 -8.52 15.29 -2.34
CA LYS A 38 -8.35 14.03 -1.58
C LYS A 38 -7.27 13.12 -2.15
N CYS A 39 -7.19 13.00 -3.48
CA CYS A 39 -6.21 12.14 -4.15
C CYS A 39 -5.06 12.91 -4.80
N GLU A 40 -5.08 14.25 -4.76
CA GLU A 40 -4.03 15.15 -5.28
C GLU A 40 -3.74 15.04 -6.79
N MET A 41 -4.46 14.16 -7.49
CA MET A 41 -4.36 13.98 -8.94
C MET A 41 -4.93 15.19 -9.69
N ALA A 42 -4.18 15.70 -10.67
CA ALA A 42 -4.65 16.70 -11.61
C ALA A 42 -5.43 16.02 -12.75
N TYR A 43 -6.61 16.53 -13.08
CA TYR A 43 -7.44 16.01 -14.18
C TYR A 43 -8.25 17.14 -14.83
N SER A 44 -8.59 17.00 -16.12
CA SER A 44 -9.53 17.91 -16.78
C SER A 44 -10.97 17.49 -16.45
N PRO A 45 -11.79 18.32 -15.79
CA PRO A 45 -13.20 18.00 -15.53
C PRO A 45 -14.04 17.92 -16.82
N ASN A 46 -13.53 18.49 -17.91
CA ASN A 46 -14.21 18.58 -19.20
C ASN A 46 -13.92 17.36 -20.09
N ASN A 47 -12.90 16.56 -19.78
CA ASN A 47 -12.62 15.32 -20.49
C ASN A 47 -13.23 14.12 -19.74
N ILE A 48 -14.05 13.33 -20.46
CA ILE A 48 -14.67 12.12 -19.92
C ILE A 48 -13.61 11.07 -19.56
N GLU A 49 -12.54 10.97 -20.35
CA GLU A 49 -11.43 10.05 -20.09
C GLU A 49 -10.68 10.43 -18.81
N ASP A 50 -10.31 11.70 -18.66
CA ASP A 50 -9.66 12.21 -17.44
C ASP A 50 -10.55 12.04 -16.20
N THR A 51 -11.85 12.32 -16.30
CA THR A 51 -12.76 12.20 -15.15
C THR A 51 -13.01 10.74 -14.75
N THR A 52 -13.03 9.81 -15.72
CA THR A 52 -13.12 8.38 -15.43
C THR A 52 -11.82 7.84 -14.84
N ALA A 53 -10.67 8.21 -15.41
CA ALA A 53 -9.35 7.91 -14.86
C ALA A 53 -9.20 8.46 -13.42
N HIS A 54 -9.61 9.71 -13.18
CA HIS A 54 -9.65 10.32 -11.86
C HIS A 54 -10.50 9.51 -10.89
N ARG A 55 -11.70 9.09 -11.28
CA ARG A 55 -12.57 8.30 -10.40
C ARG A 55 -11.93 6.95 -10.02
N LEU A 56 -11.31 6.27 -10.99
CA LEU A 56 -10.64 4.99 -10.76
C LEU A 56 -9.42 5.15 -9.84
N PHE A 57 -8.60 6.17 -10.11
CA PHE A 57 -7.46 6.49 -9.27
C PHE A 57 -7.92 6.91 -7.86
N HIS A 58 -8.95 7.74 -7.75
CA HIS A 58 -9.49 8.19 -6.46
C HIS A 58 -9.98 7.05 -5.59
N ASP A 59 -10.73 6.09 -6.14
CA ASP A 59 -11.20 4.93 -5.39
C ASP A 59 -10.04 4.00 -4.98
N THR A 60 -9.06 3.82 -5.88
CA THR A 60 -7.87 2.98 -5.62
C THR A 60 -6.94 3.62 -4.59
N TYR A 61 -6.72 4.93 -4.68
CA TYR A 61 -5.85 5.70 -3.79
C TYR A 61 -6.40 5.74 -2.36
N LEU A 62 -7.70 6.00 -2.21
CA LEU A 62 -8.31 6.13 -0.89
C LEU A 62 -8.60 4.78 -0.23
N LYS A 63 -9.10 3.80 -0.98
CA LYS A 63 -9.61 2.53 -0.42
C LYS A 63 -8.77 1.31 -0.80
N GLY A 64 -7.77 1.46 -1.65
CA GLY A 64 -6.98 0.35 -2.15
C GLY A 64 -7.55 -0.29 -3.42
N ARG A 65 -6.68 -1.02 -4.13
CA ARG A 65 -7.02 -1.77 -5.34
C ARG A 65 -7.86 -2.99 -5.00
N LYS A 66 -8.84 -3.35 -5.83
CA LYS A 66 -9.58 -4.60 -5.67
C LYS A 66 -8.63 -5.78 -5.75
N TRP A 67 -8.81 -6.76 -4.87
CA TRP A 67 -7.94 -7.92 -4.75
C TRP A 67 -8.75 -9.22 -4.73
N SER A 68 -8.39 -10.17 -5.58
CA SER A 68 -9.10 -11.45 -5.66
C SER A 68 -8.82 -12.32 -4.44
N ARG A 69 -9.79 -13.17 -4.07
CA ARG A 69 -9.70 -14.02 -2.87
C ARG A 69 -8.65 -15.11 -2.97
N ASN A 70 -8.38 -15.58 -4.17
CA ASN A 70 -7.41 -16.64 -4.49
C ASN A 70 -5.97 -16.13 -4.73
N TRP A 71 -5.76 -14.81 -4.63
CA TRP A 71 -4.45 -14.21 -4.89
C TRP A 71 -3.60 -14.08 -3.63
N GLY A 72 -2.35 -14.51 -3.75
CA GLY A 72 -1.31 -14.47 -2.74
C GLY A 72 -1.41 -15.61 -1.73
N THR A 73 -0.27 -15.92 -1.10
CA THR A 73 -0.19 -16.89 -0.01
C THR A 73 -0.47 -16.18 1.30
N VAL A 74 -1.50 -16.61 2.04
CA VAL A 74 -1.82 -16.01 3.35
C VAL A 74 -0.70 -16.28 4.33
N VAL A 75 -0.20 -15.23 4.98
CA VAL A 75 0.86 -15.32 6.00
C VAL A 75 0.31 -14.97 7.36
N SER A 76 0.72 -15.75 8.37
CA SER A 76 0.36 -15.49 9.77
C SER A 76 1.38 -14.57 10.43
N ILE A 77 0.90 -13.78 11.39
CA ILE A 77 1.75 -13.06 12.34
C ILE A 77 1.76 -13.90 13.62
N PRO A 78 2.92 -14.20 14.22
CA PRO A 78 2.97 -14.78 15.56
C PRO A 78 2.39 -13.78 16.57
N THR A 79 1.14 -13.99 16.97
CA THR A 79 0.50 -13.19 18.02
C THR A 79 0.81 -13.80 19.38
N ASN A 80 1.72 -13.17 20.14
CA ASN A 80 1.96 -13.50 21.56
C ASN A 80 0.83 -13.03 22.51
N SER A 81 -0.37 -12.78 21.99
CA SER A 81 -1.50 -12.39 22.82
C SER A 81 -2.18 -13.65 23.35
N MET A 82 -1.89 -13.98 24.61
CA MET A 82 -2.75 -14.81 25.45
C MET A 82 -4.09 -14.09 25.65
N THR A 83 -4.91 -14.08 24.63
CA THR A 83 -6.33 -13.79 24.73
C THR A 83 -7.07 -15.01 24.19
N PRO A 84 -8.07 -15.53 24.92
CA PRO A 84 -8.83 -16.69 24.47
C PRO A 84 -9.44 -16.41 23.08
N PRO A 85 -9.69 -17.44 22.26
CA PRO A 85 -10.29 -17.29 20.95
C PRO A 85 -11.77 -16.94 21.13
N SER A 86 -12.06 -15.68 21.43
CA SER A 86 -13.43 -15.20 21.63
C SER A 86 -13.55 -13.80 21.06
N SER A 87 -13.65 -13.77 19.73
CA SER A 87 -14.64 -13.01 18.97
C SER A 87 -14.19 -13.02 17.52
N GLN A 88 -14.80 -13.90 16.73
CA GLN A 88 -14.97 -13.79 15.27
C GLN A 88 -13.95 -12.87 14.57
N HIS A 89 -12.83 -13.44 14.09
CA HIS A 89 -12.08 -12.78 13.04
C HIS A 89 -13.05 -12.46 11.92
N SER A 90 -13.38 -11.17 11.77
CA SER A 90 -14.07 -10.69 10.58
C SER A 90 -13.29 -11.24 9.40
N SER A 91 -13.95 -12.06 8.57
CA SER A 91 -13.39 -12.80 7.44
C SER A 91 -12.84 -11.88 6.33
N SER A 92 -12.61 -10.62 6.65
CA SER A 92 -12.36 -9.50 5.75
C SER A 92 -10.92 -8.99 5.78
N GLU A 93 -10.11 -9.33 6.80
CA GLU A 93 -8.72 -8.85 6.92
C GLU A 93 -7.71 -10.01 6.85
N ARG A 94 -6.73 -9.91 5.95
CA ARG A 94 -5.64 -10.90 5.82
C ARG A 94 -4.37 -10.26 5.27
N ILE A 95 -3.21 -10.83 5.58
CA ILE A 95 -1.94 -10.45 4.95
C ILE A 95 -1.57 -11.54 3.96
N VAL A 96 -1.19 -11.13 2.75
CA VAL A 96 -0.78 -12.04 1.69
C VAL A 96 0.64 -11.73 1.25
N MET A 97 1.41 -12.78 1.01
CA MET A 97 2.70 -12.73 0.33
C MET A 97 2.47 -13.01 -1.15
N ILE A 98 3.04 -12.18 -2.02
CA ILE A 98 2.88 -12.31 -3.47
C ILE A 98 3.71 -13.47 -4.00
N ARG A 99 3.13 -14.24 -4.93
CA ARG A 99 3.82 -15.34 -5.61
C ARG A 99 4.39 -14.85 -6.95
N PRO A 100 5.72 -14.87 -7.14
CA PRO A 100 6.35 -14.53 -8.41
C PRO A 100 5.77 -15.31 -9.61
N ASN A 101 5.38 -16.57 -9.40
CA ASN A 101 4.85 -17.45 -10.46
C ASN A 101 3.46 -17.07 -10.99
N HIS A 102 2.76 -16.14 -10.35
CA HIS A 102 1.41 -15.78 -10.73
C HIS A 102 1.38 -14.36 -11.34
N PRO A 103 1.44 -14.22 -12.68
CA PRO A 103 1.60 -12.91 -13.32
C PRO A 103 0.46 -11.94 -13.03
N GLN A 104 -0.76 -12.43 -12.82
CA GLN A 104 -1.88 -11.56 -12.42
C GLN A 104 -1.68 -10.93 -11.04
N GLU A 105 -1.07 -11.64 -10.08
CA GLU A 105 -0.77 -11.11 -8.74
C GLU A 105 0.36 -10.09 -8.81
N VAL A 106 1.38 -10.40 -9.61
CA VAL A 106 2.52 -9.51 -9.86
C VAL A 106 2.05 -8.22 -10.51
N ASN A 107 1.32 -8.28 -11.63
CA ASN A 107 0.79 -7.10 -12.32
C ASN A 107 -0.14 -6.29 -11.40
N ALA A 108 -0.99 -6.98 -10.63
CA ALA A 108 -1.84 -6.34 -9.64
C ALA A 108 -1.05 -5.59 -8.56
N THR A 109 0.08 -6.15 -8.12
CA THR A 109 0.97 -5.54 -7.15
C THR A 109 1.74 -4.39 -7.77
N LEU A 110 2.21 -4.52 -9.02
CA LEU A 110 2.86 -3.44 -9.77
C LEU A 110 1.95 -2.22 -9.93
N ASP A 111 0.66 -2.41 -10.18
CA ASP A 111 -0.32 -1.32 -10.19
C ASP A 111 -0.39 -0.59 -8.84
N VAL A 112 -0.37 -1.33 -7.73
CA VAL A 112 -0.32 -0.75 -6.39
C VAL A 112 1.01 -0.03 -6.19
N MET A 113 2.13 -0.63 -6.60
CA MET A 113 3.47 -0.04 -6.49
C MET A 113 3.62 1.25 -7.30
N ASN A 114 2.96 1.38 -8.45
CA ASN A 114 2.91 2.65 -9.18
C ASN A 114 2.24 3.76 -8.36
N ILE A 115 1.18 3.45 -7.62
CA ILE A 115 0.56 4.41 -6.70
C ILE A 115 1.52 4.75 -5.55
N VAL A 116 2.19 3.73 -4.99
CA VAL A 116 3.18 3.91 -3.92
C VAL A 116 4.33 4.80 -4.36
N ASN A 117 4.92 4.53 -5.53
CA ASN A 117 6.05 5.28 -6.06
C ASN A 117 5.68 6.73 -6.36
N ASN A 118 4.49 6.96 -6.94
CA ASN A 118 3.98 8.31 -7.17
C ASN A 118 3.74 9.06 -5.84
N GLU A 119 3.20 8.42 -4.82
CA GLU A 119 2.97 9.08 -3.52
C GLU A 119 4.27 9.34 -2.75
N LEU A 120 5.22 8.41 -2.80
CA LEU A 120 6.51 8.54 -2.14
C LEU A 120 7.54 9.36 -2.94
N HIS A 121 7.19 9.80 -4.15
CA HIS A 121 8.11 10.41 -5.12
C HIS A 121 9.36 9.54 -5.35
N ALA A 122 9.18 8.23 -5.35
CA ALA A 122 10.26 7.26 -5.45
C ALA A 122 10.56 6.90 -6.92
N PRO A 123 11.82 6.57 -7.27
CA PRO A 123 12.17 6.06 -8.58
C PRO A 123 11.37 4.80 -8.92
N HIS A 124 10.86 4.71 -10.16
CA HIS A 124 10.02 3.61 -10.62
C HIS A 124 10.84 2.38 -11.07
N ASP A 125 12.10 2.60 -11.45
CA ASP A 125 13.05 1.67 -12.06
C ASP A 125 13.70 0.67 -11.09
N GLU A 126 13.74 0.95 -9.78
CA GLU A 126 14.46 0.11 -8.80
C GLU A 126 13.59 -0.93 -8.06
N ASN A 127 12.32 -1.12 -8.43
CA ASN A 127 11.37 -1.84 -7.56
C ASN A 127 11.06 -3.29 -7.97
N SER A 128 11.73 -3.86 -8.97
CA SER A 128 11.39 -5.18 -9.53
C SER A 128 12.10 -6.37 -8.86
N PHE A 129 12.88 -6.14 -7.80
CA PHE A 129 13.70 -7.17 -7.15
C PHE A 129 12.90 -8.31 -6.47
N TRP A 130 11.58 -8.14 -6.25
CA TRP A 130 10.68 -9.14 -5.67
C TRP A 130 9.83 -9.88 -6.72
N VAL A 131 9.95 -9.51 -8.01
CA VAL A 131 9.13 -10.05 -9.10
C VAL A 131 9.62 -11.43 -9.54
N ASN A 132 10.91 -11.71 -9.40
CA ASN A 132 11.53 -12.96 -9.83
C ASN A 132 11.62 -13.96 -8.65
N GLU A 133 11.47 -15.26 -8.91
CA GLU A 133 11.65 -16.30 -7.88
C GLU A 133 13.06 -16.31 -7.27
N ASN A 134 14.07 -16.05 -8.10
CA ASN A 134 15.47 -15.93 -7.66
C ASN A 134 15.79 -14.51 -7.16
N GLY A 135 14.79 -13.65 -7.02
CA GLY A 135 14.95 -12.31 -6.50
C GLY A 135 15.34 -12.34 -5.02
N LYS A 136 16.14 -11.35 -4.60
CA LYS A 136 16.52 -11.18 -3.19
C LYS A 136 15.37 -10.61 -2.33
N GLY A 137 14.21 -10.32 -2.89
CA GLY A 137 13.12 -9.69 -2.16
C GLY A 137 11.76 -10.34 -2.29
N LYS A 138 10.85 -9.85 -1.45
CA LYS A 138 9.47 -10.30 -1.36
C LYS A 138 8.54 -9.10 -1.20
N ALA A 139 7.31 -9.25 -1.69
CA ALA A 139 6.24 -8.28 -1.52
C ALA A 139 5.11 -8.87 -0.66
N PHE A 140 4.59 -8.05 0.26
CA PHE A 140 3.44 -8.40 1.09
C PHE A 140 2.38 -7.31 0.98
N LEU A 141 1.12 -7.72 0.96
CA LEU A 141 -0.03 -6.83 0.92
C LEU A 141 -0.96 -7.07 2.12
N TYR A 142 -1.55 -6.00 2.64
CA TYR A 142 -2.65 -6.09 3.59
C TYR A 142 -3.97 -5.99 2.82
N ILE A 143 -4.77 -7.04 2.88
CA ILE A 143 -6.08 -7.10 2.25
C ILE A 143 -7.14 -6.84 3.32
N LYS A 144 -8.01 -5.85 3.07
CA LYS A 144 -9.16 -5.53 3.89
C LYS A 144 -10.39 -5.35 3.01
N ASN A 145 -11.46 -6.09 3.30
CA ASN A 145 -12.70 -6.07 2.51
C ASN A 145 -12.47 -6.31 1.01
N ASP A 146 -11.67 -7.34 0.67
CA ASP A 146 -11.28 -7.68 -0.70
C ASP A 146 -10.56 -6.53 -1.46
N ARG A 147 -9.88 -5.65 -0.73
CA ARG A 147 -9.03 -4.59 -1.28
C ARG A 147 -7.63 -4.60 -0.68
N ALA A 148 -6.62 -4.42 -1.52
CA ALA A 148 -5.24 -4.21 -1.11
C ALA A 148 -5.08 -2.76 -0.60
N VAL A 149 -5.09 -2.60 0.72
CA VAL A 149 -5.05 -1.29 1.39
C VAL A 149 -3.64 -0.86 1.80
N SER A 150 -2.66 -1.75 1.68
CA SER A 150 -1.29 -1.50 2.08
C SER A 150 -0.34 -2.46 1.38
N ALA A 151 0.87 -2.00 1.12
CA ALA A 151 1.94 -2.75 0.47
C ALA A 151 3.26 -2.54 1.22
N ILE A 152 4.08 -3.60 1.29
CA ILE A 152 5.47 -3.54 1.71
C ILE A 152 6.32 -4.39 0.76
N THR A 153 7.46 -3.86 0.35
CA THR A 153 8.51 -4.59 -0.38
C THR A 153 9.76 -4.64 0.49
N ILE A 154 10.33 -5.84 0.63
CA ILE A 154 11.49 -6.10 1.48
C ILE A 154 12.54 -6.88 0.69
N GLU A 155 13.81 -6.56 0.88
CA GLU A 155 14.95 -7.22 0.24
C GLU A 155 15.93 -7.79 1.27
N GLN A 156 16.70 -8.81 0.90
CA GLN A 156 17.88 -9.23 1.65
C GLN A 156 19.02 -8.26 1.35
N LEU A 157 19.64 -7.74 2.41
CA LEU A 157 20.74 -6.79 2.29
C LEU A 157 22.08 -7.52 2.25
N ASP A 158 22.91 -7.07 1.31
CA ASP A 158 24.33 -7.42 1.27
C ASP A 158 25.09 -6.62 2.35
N GLU A 159 26.23 -7.16 2.79
CA GLU A 159 27.07 -6.51 3.79
C GLU A 159 27.61 -5.15 3.28
N GLY A 160 27.80 -4.21 4.20
CA GLY A 160 28.39 -2.90 3.87
C GLY A 160 27.39 -1.79 3.51
N ARG A 161 26.13 -2.12 3.23
CA ARG A 161 25.09 -1.14 2.85
C ARG A 161 24.44 -0.42 4.03
N GLY A 162 24.57 -0.95 5.25
CA GLY A 162 23.92 -0.39 6.43
C GLY A 162 24.51 0.95 6.87
N LYS A 163 23.63 1.87 7.29
CA LYS A 163 23.95 3.20 7.82
C LYS A 163 23.03 3.51 9.00
N TRP A 164 23.51 4.33 9.93
CA TRP A 164 22.65 4.99 10.91
C TRP A 164 22.25 6.37 10.41
N MET A 165 20.98 6.73 10.57
CA MET A 165 20.48 8.06 10.25
C MET A 165 19.91 8.74 11.50
N LEU A 166 20.30 9.98 11.74
CA LEU A 166 19.71 10.81 12.80
C LEU A 166 18.25 11.12 12.47
N TYR A 167 17.34 10.84 13.40
CA TYR A 167 15.91 11.05 13.18
C TYR A 167 15.56 12.53 12.94
N ASP A 168 16.15 13.44 13.72
CA ASP A 168 15.78 14.86 13.69
C ASP A 168 16.36 15.57 12.46
N SER A 169 17.65 15.34 12.17
CA SER A 169 18.35 16.05 11.09
C SER A 169 18.34 15.32 9.75
N LYS A 170 17.84 14.07 9.70
CA LYS A 170 17.90 13.18 8.52
C LYS A 170 19.32 12.98 7.96
N LYS A 171 20.35 13.21 8.78
CA LYS A 171 21.76 13.09 8.38
C LYS A 171 22.27 11.69 8.70
N LEU A 172 23.06 11.14 7.79
CA LEU A 172 23.74 9.87 8.00
C LEU A 172 24.90 10.06 9.00
N VAL A 173 25.10 9.06 9.84
CA VAL A 173 26.25 8.99 10.75
C VAL A 173 27.45 8.51 9.94
N PRO A 174 28.52 9.31 9.82
CA PRO A 174 29.71 8.93 9.07
C PRO A 174 30.51 7.84 9.81
N ASN A 175 31.36 7.13 9.08
CA ASN A 175 32.38 6.21 9.61
C ASN A 175 31.84 5.02 10.44
N VAL A 176 30.56 4.68 10.30
CA VAL A 176 29.96 3.49 10.90
C VAL A 176 29.15 2.75 9.85
N THR A 177 29.36 1.43 9.78
CA THR A 177 28.67 0.54 8.85
C THR A 177 28.01 -0.59 9.63
N PRO A 178 26.82 -0.35 10.21
CA PRO A 178 26.08 -1.41 10.90
C PRO A 178 25.69 -2.53 9.93
N LYS A 179 25.59 -3.75 10.46
CA LYS A 179 25.08 -4.90 9.72
C LYS A 179 23.57 -5.01 9.92
N PHE A 180 22.84 -4.98 8.81
CA PHE A 180 21.42 -5.28 8.74
C PHE A 180 21.21 -6.43 7.77
N GLU A 181 20.20 -7.25 8.01
CA GLU A 181 19.93 -8.44 7.19
C GLU A 181 18.83 -8.17 6.16
N LEU A 182 17.87 -7.30 6.49
CA LEU A 182 16.71 -7.02 5.63
C LEU A 182 16.52 -5.52 5.41
N GLY A 183 16.17 -5.15 4.18
CA GLY A 183 15.92 -3.79 3.73
C GLY A 183 14.46 -3.57 3.41
N ILE A 184 13.80 -2.66 4.13
CA ILE A 184 12.45 -2.17 3.84
C ILE A 184 12.59 -1.16 2.70
N SER A 185 12.34 -1.62 1.47
CA SER A 185 12.45 -0.79 0.28
C SER A 185 11.26 0.15 0.16
N ARG A 186 10.03 -0.36 0.28
CA ARG A 186 8.83 0.49 0.28
C ARG A 186 7.88 -0.01 1.35
N ILE A 187 7.25 0.92 2.06
CA ILE A 187 6.07 0.63 2.87
C ILE A 187 5.04 1.73 2.62
N TRP A 188 3.80 1.31 2.46
CA TRP A 188 2.71 2.23 2.19
C TRP A 188 1.39 1.70 2.72
N VAL A 189 0.57 2.60 3.25
CA VAL A 189 -0.80 2.34 3.69
C VAL A 189 -1.67 3.43 3.08
N CYS A 190 -2.81 3.05 2.50
CA CYS A 190 -3.86 3.98 2.06
C CYS A 190 -4.11 5.05 3.12
N LYS A 191 -4.16 6.33 2.71
CA LYS A 191 -4.37 7.46 3.64
C LYS A 191 -5.56 7.24 4.59
N SER A 192 -6.66 6.66 4.09
CA SER A 192 -7.88 6.38 4.90
C SER A 192 -7.72 5.27 5.94
N GLN A 193 -6.68 4.44 5.84
CA GLN A 193 -6.44 3.28 6.71
C GLN A 193 -5.22 3.47 7.63
N ARG A 194 -4.54 4.63 7.56
CA ARG A 194 -3.45 4.98 8.48
C ARG A 194 -3.97 5.09 9.93
N GLY A 195 -3.06 4.95 10.90
CA GLY A 195 -3.40 4.95 12.33
C GLY A 195 -3.91 3.61 12.88
N ASN A 196 -4.29 2.65 12.02
CA ASN A 196 -4.84 1.35 12.43
C ASN A 196 -3.78 0.24 12.63
N LYS A 197 -2.52 0.61 12.90
CA LYS A 197 -1.37 -0.31 13.08
C LYS A 197 -1.10 -1.28 11.92
N ILE A 198 -1.66 -1.03 10.72
CA ILE A 198 -1.49 -1.89 9.53
C ILE A 198 -0.03 -2.01 9.12
N ALA A 199 0.70 -0.89 9.08
CA ALA A 199 2.12 -0.89 8.72
C ALA A 199 2.95 -1.77 9.66
N THR A 200 2.70 -1.69 10.98
CA THR A 200 3.35 -2.56 11.96
C THR A 200 3.01 -4.03 11.75
N LYS A 201 1.73 -4.36 11.50
CA LYS A 201 1.32 -5.74 11.19
C LYS A 201 2.04 -6.28 9.95
N LEU A 202 2.21 -5.46 8.91
CA LEU A 202 2.96 -5.84 7.71
C LEU A 202 4.44 -6.04 7.97
N LEU A 203 5.09 -5.17 8.76
CA LEU A 203 6.49 -5.34 9.14
C LEU A 203 6.71 -6.64 9.91
N GLU A 204 5.80 -6.95 10.85
CA GLU A 204 5.83 -8.21 11.59
C GLU A 204 5.62 -9.41 10.67
N ALA A 205 4.64 -9.36 9.75
CA ALA A 205 4.45 -10.44 8.78
C ALA A 205 5.69 -10.63 7.89
N ALA A 206 6.26 -9.54 7.36
CA ALA A 206 7.41 -9.59 6.47
C ALA A 206 8.64 -10.18 7.17
N ARG A 207 8.99 -9.74 8.39
CA ARG A 207 10.17 -10.23 9.12
C ARG A 207 10.09 -11.71 9.52
N HIS A 208 8.87 -12.27 9.64
CA HIS A 208 8.67 -13.68 9.98
C HIS A 208 8.54 -14.60 8.78
N ASN A 209 8.16 -14.04 7.62
CA ASN A 209 7.86 -14.82 6.41
C ASN A 209 8.86 -14.55 5.27
N MET A 210 9.93 -13.80 5.55
CA MET A 210 10.96 -13.51 4.57
C MET A 210 11.73 -14.77 4.15
N VAL A 211 12.11 -15.62 5.09
CA VAL A 211 12.74 -16.93 4.83
C VAL A 211 12.02 -17.97 5.67
N ILE A 212 11.66 -19.10 5.05
CA ILE A 212 10.94 -20.17 5.74
C ILE A 212 11.79 -20.66 6.93
N GLY A 213 11.18 -20.70 8.12
CA GLY A 213 11.84 -21.16 9.34
C GLY A 213 12.81 -20.15 9.99
N LYS A 214 12.99 -18.95 9.42
CA LYS A 214 13.84 -17.89 10.02
C LYS A 214 12.99 -16.66 10.39
N SER A 215 13.08 -16.27 11.65
CA SER A 215 12.50 -15.02 12.16
C SER A 215 13.59 -13.95 12.29
N TYR A 216 13.39 -12.81 11.62
CA TYR A 216 14.28 -11.67 11.72
C TYR A 216 13.88 -10.75 12.86
N GLN A 217 14.87 -10.19 13.54
CA GLN A 217 14.67 -9.30 14.67
C GLN A 217 14.50 -7.86 14.20
N LYS A 218 13.75 -7.05 14.95
CA LYS A 218 13.44 -5.67 14.53
C LYS A 218 14.70 -4.83 14.25
N TRP A 219 15.75 -5.04 15.04
CA TRP A 219 17.02 -4.33 14.90
C TRP A 219 17.85 -4.79 13.70
N SER A 220 17.55 -5.94 13.08
CA SER A 220 18.23 -6.38 11.85
C SER A 220 17.56 -5.89 10.57
N LEU A 221 16.48 -5.09 10.69
CA LEU A 221 15.82 -4.43 9.58
C LEU A 221 16.34 -2.99 9.41
N ALA A 222 16.48 -2.55 8.17
CA ALA A 222 16.83 -1.19 7.80
C ALA A 222 15.85 -0.59 6.80
N TRP A 223 15.76 0.73 6.76
CA TRP A 223 14.84 1.47 5.90
C TRP A 223 15.56 2.08 4.70
N SER A 224 15.01 1.93 3.49
CA SER A 224 15.47 2.74 2.36
C SER A 224 14.96 4.15 2.57
N GLN A 225 15.88 5.12 2.60
CA GLN A 225 15.66 6.57 2.77
C GLN A 225 14.23 6.95 3.25
N PRO A 226 13.94 6.89 4.55
CA PRO A 226 12.58 7.00 5.04
C PRO A 226 12.03 8.43 4.85
N THR A 227 10.77 8.52 4.40
CA THR A 227 9.99 9.77 4.40
C THR A 227 9.69 10.24 5.81
N ASP A 228 9.08 11.41 6.01
CA ASP A 228 8.71 11.88 7.35
C ASP A 228 7.79 10.92 8.09
N ASP A 229 6.75 10.41 7.41
CA ASP A 229 5.86 9.40 7.98
C ASP A 229 6.57 8.06 8.18
N GLY A 230 7.45 7.67 7.26
CA GLY A 230 8.32 6.50 7.41
C GLY A 230 9.25 6.62 8.62
N GLY A 231 9.81 7.80 8.88
CA GLY A 231 10.64 8.09 10.03
C GLY A 231 9.87 8.01 11.34
N LYS A 232 8.63 8.52 11.40
CA LYS A 232 7.75 8.39 12.58
C LYS A 232 7.38 6.93 12.86
N LEU A 233 7.26 6.12 11.81
CA LEU A 233 7.04 4.69 11.96
C LEU A 233 8.30 3.98 12.46
N ALA A 234 9.45 4.26 11.84
CA ALA A 234 10.74 3.71 12.21
C ALA A 234 11.14 4.06 13.65
N SER A 235 10.90 5.31 14.07
CA SER A 235 11.19 5.79 15.43
C SER A 235 10.49 4.97 16.51
N LYS A 236 9.28 4.48 16.22
CA LYS A 236 8.50 3.62 17.12
C LYS A 236 8.80 2.14 16.95
N TYR A 237 9.32 1.74 15.78
CA TYR A 237 9.45 0.34 15.41
C TYR A 237 10.80 -0.26 15.79
N ASN A 238 11.91 0.35 15.33
CA ASN A 238 13.25 -0.21 15.48
C ASN A 238 14.38 0.84 15.61
N ALA A 239 14.05 2.08 15.91
CA ALA A 239 15.06 3.09 16.20
C ALA A 239 15.76 2.86 17.55
N VAL A 240 16.98 3.34 17.65
CA VAL A 240 17.86 3.16 18.82
C VAL A 240 18.25 4.53 19.37
N THR A 241 18.22 4.69 20.70
CA THR A 241 18.68 5.92 21.34
C THR A 241 20.19 5.82 21.59
N HIS A 242 20.95 6.73 20.98
CA HIS A 242 22.39 6.83 21.20
C HIS A 242 22.68 7.43 22.59
N LYS A 243 23.89 7.19 23.13
CA LYS A 243 24.33 7.74 24.43
C LYS A 243 24.23 9.27 24.53
N SER A 244 24.27 9.96 23.41
CA SER A 244 24.06 11.41 23.32
C SER A 244 22.60 11.85 23.44
N GLY A 245 21.66 10.92 23.69
CA GLY A 245 20.21 11.18 23.71
C GLY A 245 19.55 11.30 22.34
N LYS A 246 20.32 11.18 21.24
CA LYS A 246 19.79 11.32 19.88
C LYS A 246 19.23 9.99 19.38
N LEU A 247 18.12 10.05 18.65
CA LEU A 247 17.48 8.87 18.07
C LEU A 247 18.09 8.54 16.70
N LEU A 248 18.47 7.28 16.52
CA LEU A 248 19.06 6.73 15.31
C LEU A 248 18.10 5.74 14.65
N ILE A 249 17.87 5.92 13.35
CA ILE A 249 17.10 5.02 12.51
C ILE A 249 18.06 4.15 11.70
N PRO A 250 17.84 2.82 11.64
CA PRO A 250 18.63 1.94 10.78
C PRO A 250 18.25 2.17 9.31
N CYS A 251 19.20 2.57 8.48
CA CYS A 251 19.00 2.81 7.06
C CYS A 251 19.96 1.97 6.21
N TYR A 252 19.68 1.88 4.92
CA TYR A 252 20.62 1.31 3.95
C TYR A 252 20.66 2.15 2.67
N ILE A 253 21.78 2.06 1.96
CA ILE A 253 22.04 2.72 0.68
C ILE A 253 22.61 1.70 -0.28
#